data_AF-A0A960HNF3-F1
#
_entry.id   AF-A0A960HNF3-F1
#
_cell.length_a   1.000
_cell.length_b   1.000
_cell.length_c   1.000
_cell.angle_alpha   90.00
_cell.angle_beta   90.00
_cell.angle_gamma   90.00
#
_symmetry.space_group_name_H-M   'P 1'
#
loop_
_entity.id
_entity.type
_entity.pdbx_description
1 polymer ?
#
loop_
_entity_poly.entity_id
_entity_poly.type
_entity_poly.pdbx_seq_one_letter_code
_entity_poly.pdbx_strand_id
1 'polypeptide(L)'
;VNLSHLHKVLEPGAEPSTRRWFVRAEAEFLELCDDGLTVDAAELDEGCARARRLDDEGQGTAAIAAYEDAVARFRGDYLVDWPDAPWAEVERLRLRTLATGAMVRVGQLRLARGEPETAGVWAARVTRLEPLDDAAHRLFAQALAAQGNRAGAAATLRGLLARLAEERLGPERETVRLASSLGVDLP
;
A
#
# COMPACT_ATOMS: atom_id res chain seq x y z
N VAL A 1 -14.17 -17.83 18.55
CA VAL A 1 -14.90 -16.72 19.24
C VAL A 1 -16.40 -16.97 19.10
N ASN A 2 -17.23 -16.64 20.09
CA ASN A 2 -18.71 -16.76 20.00
C ASN A 2 -19.38 -15.38 20.12
N LEU A 3 -20.65 -15.28 19.73
CA LEU A 3 -21.41 -14.03 19.70
C LEU A 3 -21.46 -13.31 21.06
N SER A 4 -21.66 -14.06 22.15
CA SER A 4 -21.69 -13.51 23.50
C SER A 4 -20.37 -12.86 23.92
N HIS A 5 -19.24 -13.36 23.41
CA HIS A 5 -17.93 -12.74 23.65
C HIS A 5 -17.78 -11.45 22.84
N LEU A 6 -18.20 -11.44 21.57
CA LEU A 6 -18.19 -10.22 20.74
C LEU A 6 -19.03 -9.09 21.37
N HIS A 7 -20.24 -9.39 21.86
CA HIS A 7 -21.07 -8.39 22.53
C HIS A 7 -20.41 -7.80 23.78
N LYS A 8 -19.72 -8.61 24.59
CA LYS A 8 -19.02 -8.11 25.79
C LYS A 8 -17.86 -7.18 25.46
N VAL A 9 -17.17 -7.44 24.35
CA VAL A 9 -16.01 -6.66 23.92
C VAL A 9 -16.45 -5.35 23.25
N LEU A 10 -17.44 -5.41 22.36
CA LEU A 10 -17.90 -4.26 21.59
C LEU A 10 -18.88 -3.36 22.36
N GLU A 11 -19.63 -3.91 23.32
CA GLU A 11 -20.63 -3.18 24.11
C GLU A 11 -20.46 -3.46 25.62
N PRO A 12 -19.32 -3.08 26.22
CA PRO A 12 -19.08 -3.33 27.63
C PRO A 12 -20.11 -2.58 28.49
N GLY A 13 -20.88 -3.33 29.28
CA GLY A 13 -21.90 -2.77 30.18
C GLY A 13 -23.32 -2.65 29.60
N ALA A 14 -23.56 -3.12 28.36
CA ALA A 14 -24.91 -3.16 27.82
C ALA A 14 -25.82 -4.13 28.59
N GLU A 15 -27.01 -3.67 28.99
CA GLU A 15 -28.01 -4.51 29.66
C GLU A 15 -28.46 -5.67 28.76
N PRO A 16 -28.82 -6.85 29.33
CA PRO A 16 -29.23 -8.01 28.54
C PRO A 16 -30.46 -7.79 27.65
N SER A 17 -31.32 -6.83 28.01
CA SER A 17 -32.56 -6.48 27.32
C SER A 17 -32.36 -5.45 26.19
N THR A 18 -31.18 -4.83 26.09
CA THR A 18 -30.91 -3.77 25.11
C THR A 18 -30.63 -4.36 23.73
N ARG A 19 -31.19 -3.73 22.69
CA ARG A 19 -30.88 -4.07 21.30
C ARG A 19 -29.39 -3.84 21.06
N ARG A 20 -28.71 -4.88 20.56
CA ARG A 20 -27.29 -4.80 20.20
C ARG A 20 -27.09 -3.80 19.07
N TRP A 21 -26.12 -2.91 19.26
CA TRP A 21 -25.79 -1.82 18.34
C TRP A 21 -24.86 -2.31 17.23
N PHE A 22 -23.73 -2.95 17.58
CA PHE A 22 -22.67 -3.26 16.63
C PHE A 22 -22.84 -4.62 15.92
N VAL A 23 -23.20 -5.68 16.65
CA VAL A 23 -23.40 -7.01 16.05
C VAL A 23 -24.81 -7.49 16.34
N ARG A 24 -25.64 -7.52 15.30
CA ARG A 24 -27.03 -7.99 15.38
C ARG A 24 -27.10 -9.42 14.90
N ALA A 25 -27.82 -10.25 15.64
CA ALA A 25 -28.16 -11.60 15.20
C ALA A 25 -29.59 -11.60 14.71
N GLU A 26 -29.77 -11.92 13.44
CA GLU A 26 -31.04 -12.33 12.87
C GLU A 26 -30.98 -13.84 12.58
N ALA A 27 -32.13 -14.49 12.43
CA ALA A 27 -32.26 -15.96 12.53
C ALA A 27 -31.11 -16.77 11.91
N GLU A 28 -30.68 -16.44 10.69
CA GLU A 28 -29.62 -17.17 9.96
C GLU A 28 -28.35 -16.36 9.71
N PHE A 29 -28.28 -15.10 10.13
CA PHE A 29 -27.16 -14.22 9.82
C PHE A 29 -26.74 -13.32 10.97
N LEU A 30 -25.47 -12.93 10.94
CA LEU A 30 -24.93 -11.87 11.76
C LEU A 30 -24.73 -10.63 10.89
N GLU A 31 -25.24 -9.50 11.34
CA GLU A 31 -25.00 -8.20 10.74
C GLU A 31 -24.01 -7.43 11.61
N LEU A 32 -22.93 -6.93 11.01
CA LEU A 32 -22.07 -5.92 11.60
C LEU A 32 -22.61 -4.55 11.18
N CYS A 33 -23.21 -3.82 12.11
CA CYS A 33 -23.60 -2.43 11.88
C CYS A 33 -22.35 -1.56 12.02
N ASP A 34 -21.98 -0.90 10.92
CA ASP A 34 -20.77 -0.08 10.80
C ASP A 34 -20.93 1.35 11.34
N ASP A 35 -22.14 1.75 11.73
CA ASP A 35 -22.38 3.05 12.37
C ASP A 35 -21.63 3.16 13.71
N GLY A 36 -20.68 4.10 13.76
CA GLY A 36 -19.78 4.30 14.90
C GLY A 36 -18.58 3.35 14.93
N LEU A 37 -18.36 2.53 13.90
CA LEU A 37 -17.15 1.73 13.73
C LEU A 37 -16.18 2.41 12.77
N THR A 38 -14.90 2.38 13.13
CA THR A 38 -13.82 2.69 12.20
C THR A 38 -13.07 1.41 11.86
N VAL A 39 -12.85 1.18 10.57
CA VAL A 39 -12.14 0.02 10.05
C VAL A 39 -10.96 0.53 9.23
N ASP A 40 -9.74 0.20 9.66
CA ASP A 40 -8.52 0.72 9.03
C ASP A 40 -8.40 0.34 7.55
N ALA A 41 -8.88 -0.84 7.15
CA ALA A 41 -8.99 -1.24 5.75
C ALA A 41 -9.93 -0.32 4.93
N ALA A 42 -11.10 0.04 5.48
CA ALA A 42 -12.03 0.95 4.81
C ALA A 42 -11.48 2.39 4.74
N GLU A 43 -10.82 2.84 5.82
CA GLU A 43 -10.17 4.16 5.85
C GLU A 43 -9.00 4.26 4.85
N LEU A 44 -8.26 3.16 4.63
CA LEU A 44 -7.25 3.08 3.58
C LEU A 44 -7.88 3.24 2.19
N ASP A 45 -8.97 2.51 1.91
CA ASP A 45 -9.70 2.58 0.64
C ASP A 45 -10.20 3.99 0.34
N GLU A 46 -10.96 4.57 1.27
CA GLU A 46 -11.53 5.91 1.15
C GLU A 46 -10.44 6.98 1.07
N GLY A 47 -9.40 6.85 1.90
CA GLY A 47 -8.26 7.75 1.93
C GLY A 47 -7.50 7.76 0.61
N CYS A 48 -7.20 6.59 0.05
CA CYS A 48 -6.55 6.46 -1.26
C CYS A 48 -7.45 6.96 -2.39
N ALA A 49 -8.77 6.75 -2.33
CA ALA A 49 -9.70 7.29 -3.31
C ALA A 49 -9.76 8.82 -3.27
N ARG A 50 -9.78 9.42 -2.07
CA ARG A 50 -9.68 10.88 -1.89
C ARG A 50 -8.37 11.43 -2.42
N ALA A 51 -7.25 10.77 -2.09
CA ALA A 51 -5.94 11.20 -2.52
C ALA A 51 -5.79 11.17 -4.05
N ARG A 52 -6.29 10.11 -4.72
CA ARG A 52 -6.35 10.03 -6.18
C ARG A 52 -7.12 11.20 -6.81
N ARG A 53 -8.29 11.56 -6.28
CA ARG A 53 -9.06 12.70 -6.80
C ARG A 53 -8.27 14.01 -6.70
N LEU A 54 -7.64 14.26 -5.56
CA LEU A 54 -6.79 15.45 -5.37
C LEU A 54 -5.61 15.48 -6.34
N ASP A 55 -5.03 14.31 -6.62
CA ASP A 55 -3.93 14.14 -7.57
C ASP A 55 -4.37 14.43 -9.00
N ASP A 56 -5.49 13.85 -9.43
CA ASP A 56 -6.10 14.06 -10.75
C ASP A 56 -6.49 15.54 -10.98
N GLU A 57 -6.86 16.25 -9.91
CA GLU A 57 -7.14 17.69 -9.92
C GLU A 57 -5.88 18.57 -9.90
N GLY A 58 -4.68 17.98 -9.87
CA GLY A 58 -3.40 18.69 -9.82
C GLY A 58 -3.07 19.29 -8.45
N GLN A 59 -3.80 18.94 -7.40
CA GLN A 59 -3.60 19.43 -6.03
C GLN A 59 -2.46 18.66 -5.32
N GLY A 60 -1.26 18.66 -5.89
CA GLY A 60 -0.16 17.78 -5.49
C GLY A 60 0.19 17.80 -3.99
N THR A 61 0.19 18.96 -3.33
CA THR A 61 0.45 19.03 -1.87
C THR A 61 -0.67 18.36 -1.05
N ALA A 62 -1.94 18.58 -1.43
CA ALA A 62 -3.07 17.95 -0.76
C ALA A 62 -3.14 16.45 -1.04
N ALA A 63 -2.83 16.04 -2.27
CA ALA A 63 -2.73 14.64 -2.67
C ALA A 63 -1.68 13.88 -1.86
N ILE A 64 -0.47 14.44 -1.72
CA ILE A 64 0.60 13.87 -0.88
C ILE A 64 0.09 13.67 0.55
N ALA A 65 -0.46 14.70 1.19
CA ALA A 65 -0.93 14.61 2.56
C ALA A 65 -2.04 13.55 2.72
N ALA A 66 -2.99 13.49 1.77
CA ALA A 66 -4.07 12.52 1.79
C ALA A 66 -3.59 11.07 1.58
N TYR A 67 -2.61 10.85 0.69
CA TYR A 67 -2.01 9.53 0.53
C TYR A 67 -1.22 9.11 1.77
N GLU A 68 -0.42 10.01 2.36
CA GLU A 68 0.38 9.73 3.56
C GLU A 68 -0.51 9.34 4.75
N ASP A 69 -1.63 10.04 4.94
CA ASP A 69 -2.66 9.73 5.93
C ASP A 69 -3.32 8.35 5.67
N ALA A 70 -3.67 8.07 4.41
CA ALA A 70 -4.28 6.78 4.04
C ALA A 70 -3.33 5.60 4.31
N VAL A 71 -2.07 5.67 3.84
CA VAL A 71 -1.10 4.57 4.00
C VAL A 71 -0.62 4.40 5.43
N ALA A 72 -0.88 5.35 6.34
CA ALA A 72 -0.65 5.18 7.77
C ALA A 72 -1.58 4.14 8.40
N ARG A 73 -2.76 3.88 7.78
CA ARG A 73 -3.68 2.80 8.18
C ARG A 73 -3.17 1.41 7.79
N PHE A 74 -2.34 1.33 6.75
CA PHE A 74 -1.68 0.08 6.36
C PHE A 74 -0.46 -0.21 7.25
N ARG A 75 -0.68 -0.98 8.33
CA ARG A 75 0.34 -1.34 9.33
C ARG A 75 1.04 -2.67 9.07
N GLY A 76 0.69 -3.34 7.98
CA GLY A 76 1.11 -4.69 7.63
C GLY A 76 0.02 -5.35 6.81
N ASP A 77 0.20 -6.62 6.48
CA ASP A 77 -0.80 -7.36 5.72
C ASP A 77 -2.12 -7.45 6.47
N TYR A 78 -3.22 -7.30 5.74
CA TYR A 78 -4.57 -7.46 6.25
C TYR A 78 -4.74 -8.81 6.94
N LEU A 79 -5.09 -8.83 8.23
CA LEU A 79 -5.18 -10.05 9.04
C LEU A 79 -3.88 -10.88 9.04
N VAL A 80 -2.73 -10.23 9.25
CA VAL A 80 -1.40 -10.89 9.34
C VAL A 80 -1.36 -12.04 10.36
N ASP A 81 -2.13 -11.94 11.44
CA ASP A 81 -2.22 -12.99 12.47
C ASP A 81 -2.99 -14.25 12.00
N TRP A 82 -3.62 -14.19 10.83
CA TRP A 82 -4.40 -15.26 10.21
C TRP A 82 -3.92 -15.53 8.77
N PRO A 83 -2.67 -16.02 8.58
CA PRO A 83 -2.09 -16.19 7.25
C PRO A 83 -2.80 -17.26 6.42
N ASP A 84 -3.35 -18.30 7.06
CA ASP A 84 -3.98 -19.44 6.39
C ASP A 84 -5.49 -19.27 6.18
N ALA A 85 -5.98 -18.02 6.13
CA ALA A 85 -7.38 -17.69 5.92
C ALA A 85 -7.66 -17.50 4.41
N PRO A 86 -8.12 -18.52 3.65
CA PRO A 86 -8.28 -18.43 2.19
C PRO A 86 -9.31 -17.37 1.77
N TRP A 87 -10.32 -17.12 2.62
CA TRP A 87 -11.32 -16.06 2.40
C TRP A 87 -10.72 -14.65 2.49
N ALA A 88 -9.56 -14.48 3.13
CA ALA A 88 -8.86 -13.21 3.27
C ALA A 88 -7.79 -12.98 2.20
N GLU A 89 -7.42 -13.99 1.42
CA GLU A 89 -6.28 -13.93 0.48
C GLU A 89 -6.47 -12.83 -0.58
N VAL A 90 -7.64 -12.82 -1.23
CA VAL A 90 -7.98 -11.82 -2.26
C VAL A 90 -7.94 -10.41 -1.67
N GLU A 91 -8.51 -10.22 -0.49
CA GLU A 91 -8.59 -8.93 0.17
C GLU A 91 -7.21 -8.44 0.64
N ARG A 92 -6.38 -9.36 1.14
CA ARG A 92 -5.00 -9.08 1.53
C ARG A 92 -4.17 -8.61 0.34
N LEU A 93 -4.26 -9.31 -0.80
CA LEU A 93 -3.60 -8.91 -2.03
C LEU A 93 -4.10 -7.54 -2.49
N ARG A 94 -5.43 -7.33 -2.54
CA ARG A 94 -6.05 -6.06 -2.96
C ARG A 94 -5.56 -4.88 -2.11
N LEU A 95 -5.62 -4.99 -0.79
CA LEU A 95 -5.21 -3.92 0.14
C LEU A 95 -3.71 -3.66 0.08
N ARG A 96 -2.89 -4.72 -0.09
CA ARG A 96 -1.45 -4.55 -0.29
C ARG A 96 -1.15 -3.81 -1.59
N THR A 97 -1.75 -4.21 -2.72
CA THR A 97 -1.61 -3.52 -4.01
C THR A 97 -2.05 -2.06 -3.94
N LEU A 98 -3.15 -1.78 -3.24
CA LEU A 98 -3.61 -0.41 -3.01
C LEU A 98 -2.59 0.41 -2.22
N ALA A 99 -2.08 -0.14 -1.12
CA ALA A 99 -1.11 0.53 -0.27
C ALA A 99 0.21 0.78 -0.99
N THR A 100 0.77 -0.23 -1.67
CA THR A 100 2.04 -0.09 -2.40
C THR A 100 1.91 0.89 -3.57
N GLY A 101 0.80 0.84 -4.33
CA GLY A 101 0.50 1.81 -5.38
C GLY A 101 0.42 3.25 -4.86
N ALA A 102 -0.24 3.47 -3.72
CA ALA A 102 -0.30 4.77 -3.07
C ALA A 102 1.09 5.25 -2.62
N MET A 103 1.90 4.39 -2.00
CA MET A 103 3.26 4.71 -1.57
C MET A 103 4.18 5.08 -2.74
N VAL A 104 4.12 4.32 -3.85
CA VAL A 104 4.85 4.66 -5.08
C VAL A 104 4.40 6.03 -5.59
N ARG A 105 3.10 6.32 -5.59
CA ARG A 105 2.59 7.60 -6.06
C ARG A 105 3.04 8.77 -5.20
N VAL A 106 3.01 8.65 -3.87
CA VAL A 106 3.58 9.66 -2.96
C VAL A 106 5.05 9.91 -3.30
N GLY A 107 5.83 8.84 -3.44
CA GLY A 107 7.25 8.98 -3.77
C GLY A 107 7.48 9.68 -5.11
N GLN A 108 6.66 9.41 -6.14
CA GLN A 108 6.73 10.12 -7.42
C GLN A 108 6.40 11.62 -7.27
N LEU A 109 5.34 11.96 -6.52
CA LEU A 109 4.96 13.35 -6.26
C LEU A 109 6.04 14.10 -5.48
N ARG A 110 6.66 13.46 -4.49
CA ARG A 110 7.80 13.98 -3.73
C ARG A 110 9.02 14.20 -4.63
N LEU A 111 9.34 13.23 -5.49
CA LEU A 111 10.43 13.37 -6.45
C LEU A 111 10.20 14.55 -7.41
N ALA A 112 8.97 14.70 -7.92
CA ALA A 112 8.60 15.81 -8.80
C ALA A 112 8.71 17.19 -8.12
N ARG A 113 8.62 17.25 -6.78
CA ARG A 113 8.85 18.46 -5.96
C ARG A 113 10.33 18.72 -5.67
N GLY A 114 11.25 17.90 -6.15
CA GLY A 114 12.67 18.00 -5.84
C GLY A 114 13.04 17.47 -4.46
N GLU A 115 12.29 16.48 -3.96
CA GLU A 115 12.52 15.84 -2.65
C GLU A 115 12.97 14.38 -2.84
N PRO A 116 14.15 14.13 -3.47
CA PRO A 116 14.57 12.78 -3.87
C PRO A 116 14.88 11.87 -2.69
N GLU A 117 15.37 12.38 -1.56
CA GLU A 117 15.62 11.59 -0.34
C GLU A 117 14.32 10.99 0.19
N THR A 118 13.26 11.80 0.26
CA THR A 118 11.92 11.35 0.69
C THR A 118 11.32 10.36 -0.30
N ALA A 119 11.48 10.60 -1.61
CA ALA A 119 11.05 9.66 -2.64
C ALA A 119 11.74 8.29 -2.49
N GLY A 120 13.04 8.28 -2.19
CA GLY A 120 13.81 7.06 -1.94
C GLY A 120 13.31 6.28 -0.72
N VAL A 121 12.91 6.97 0.36
CA VAL A 121 12.31 6.33 1.55
C VAL A 121 11.00 5.61 1.21
N TRP A 122 10.12 6.24 0.43
CA TRP A 122 8.86 5.63 -0.01
C TRP A 122 9.09 4.42 -0.90
N ALA A 123 9.98 4.53 -1.88
CA ALA A 123 10.34 3.42 -2.75
C ALA A 123 10.91 2.24 -1.95
N ALA A 124 11.84 2.50 -1.02
CA ALA A 124 12.43 1.46 -0.17
C ALA A 124 11.41 0.77 0.75
N ARG A 125 10.33 1.48 1.15
CA ARG A 125 9.24 0.85 1.89
C ARG A 125 8.50 -0.16 1.02
N VAL A 126 8.23 0.17 -0.24
CA VAL A 126 7.53 -0.71 -1.17
C VAL A 126 8.39 -1.91 -1.56
N THR A 127 9.69 -1.73 -1.85
CA THR A 127 10.57 -2.85 -2.21
C THR A 127 10.75 -3.89 -1.10
N ARG A 128 10.51 -3.52 0.17
CA ARG A 128 10.47 -4.50 1.27
C ARG A 128 9.17 -5.31 1.32
N LEU A 129 8.05 -4.71 0.89
CA LEU A 129 6.75 -5.38 0.82
C LEU A 129 6.64 -6.24 -0.45
N GLU A 130 7.10 -5.68 -1.56
CA GLU A 130 7.03 -6.25 -2.91
C GLU A 130 8.42 -6.19 -3.55
N PRO A 131 9.28 -7.20 -3.32
CA PRO A 131 10.68 -7.21 -3.80
C PRO A 131 10.87 -7.14 -5.30
N LEU A 132 9.82 -7.41 -6.08
CA LEU A 132 9.82 -7.39 -7.54
C LEU A 132 8.97 -6.23 -8.12
N ASP A 133 8.55 -5.27 -7.30
CA ASP A 133 7.78 -4.11 -7.79
C ASP A 133 8.67 -3.21 -8.67
N ASP A 134 8.46 -3.30 -9.99
CA ASP A 134 9.18 -2.54 -11.00
C ASP A 134 9.13 -1.03 -10.76
N ALA A 135 7.94 -0.52 -10.43
CA ALA A 135 7.70 0.90 -10.26
C ALA A 135 8.44 1.47 -9.03
N ALA A 136 8.50 0.71 -7.93
CA ALA A 136 9.24 1.07 -6.74
C ALA A 136 10.76 1.10 -6.99
N HIS A 137 11.30 0.08 -7.67
CA HIS A 137 12.74 0.07 -8.01
C HIS A 137 13.10 1.20 -8.97
N ARG A 138 12.24 1.47 -9.95
CA ARG A 138 12.39 2.60 -10.87
C ARG A 138 12.38 3.93 -10.13
N LEU A 139 11.45 4.13 -9.21
CA LEU A 139 11.39 5.32 -8.36
C LEU A 139 12.65 5.45 -7.49
N PHE A 140 13.13 4.36 -6.89
CA PHE A 140 14.36 4.38 -6.09
C PHE A 140 15.59 4.75 -6.93
N ALA A 141 15.71 4.19 -8.13
CA ALA A 141 16.78 4.52 -9.06
C ALA A 141 16.72 5.98 -9.52
N GLN A 142 15.51 6.51 -9.81
CA GLN A 142 15.33 7.93 -10.15
C GLN A 142 15.70 8.85 -8.99
N ALA A 143 15.31 8.51 -7.76
CA ALA A 143 15.69 9.24 -6.56
C ALA A 143 17.22 9.28 -6.35
N LEU A 144 17.91 8.15 -6.53
CA LEU A 144 19.37 8.08 -6.45
C LEU A 144 20.04 8.92 -7.55
N ALA A 145 19.54 8.84 -8.78
CA ALA A 145 20.06 9.64 -9.88
C ALA A 145 19.89 11.15 -9.65
N ALA A 146 18.75 11.57 -9.10
CA ALA A 146 18.48 12.97 -8.74
C ALA A 146 19.43 13.50 -7.64
N GLN A 147 19.93 12.61 -6.76
CA GLN A 147 20.97 12.92 -5.77
C GLN A 147 22.40 12.85 -6.35
N GLY A 148 22.56 12.65 -7.66
CA GLY A 148 23.86 12.47 -8.31
C GLY A 148 24.48 11.08 -8.17
N ASN A 149 23.81 10.14 -7.48
CA ASN A 149 24.28 8.78 -7.30
C ASN A 149 23.88 7.87 -8.48
N ARG A 150 24.44 8.17 -9.66
CA ARG A 150 24.17 7.42 -10.89
C ARG A 150 24.60 5.95 -10.80
N ALA A 151 25.71 5.66 -10.12
CA ALA A 151 26.19 4.30 -9.92
C ALA A 151 25.22 3.46 -9.08
N GLY A 152 24.68 4.04 -7.99
CA GLY A 152 23.65 3.43 -7.17
C GLY A 152 22.37 3.16 -7.96
N ALA A 153 21.90 4.15 -8.74
CA ALA A 153 20.73 3.99 -9.59
C ALA A 153 20.87 2.82 -10.59
N ALA A 154 22.03 2.72 -11.26
CA ALA A 154 22.33 1.62 -12.18
C ALA A 154 22.44 0.27 -11.46
N ALA A 155 22.98 0.24 -10.24
CA ALA A 155 23.05 -0.97 -9.42
C ALA A 155 21.66 -1.46 -8.99
N THR A 156 20.77 -0.56 -8.59
CA THR A 156 19.37 -0.88 -8.25
C THR A 156 18.66 -1.58 -9.41
N LEU A 157 18.75 -1.03 -10.63
CA LEU A 157 18.08 -1.64 -11.78
C LEU A 157 18.69 -2.96 -12.20
N ARG A 158 20.04 -3.09 -12.19
CA ARG A 158 20.69 -4.40 -12.42
C ARG A 158 20.20 -5.46 -11.44
N GLY A 159 20.10 -5.11 -10.16
CA GLY A 159 19.61 -6.02 -9.12
C GLY A 159 18.14 -6.41 -9.30
N LEU A 160 17.28 -5.50 -9.76
CA LEU A 160 15.90 -5.84 -10.13
C LEU A 160 15.87 -6.78 -11.35
N LEU A 161 16.55 -6.41 -12.44
CA LEU A 161 16.54 -7.17 -13.70
C LEU A 161 17.04 -8.61 -13.51
N ALA A 162 18.08 -8.81 -12.70
CA ALA A 162 18.57 -10.13 -12.35
C ALA A 162 17.50 -10.96 -11.62
N ARG A 163 16.85 -10.40 -10.61
CA ARG A 163 15.79 -11.09 -9.85
C ARG A 163 14.56 -11.42 -10.71
N LEU A 164 14.15 -10.50 -11.58
CA LEU A 164 13.07 -10.77 -12.54
C LEU A 164 13.43 -11.91 -13.48
N ALA A 165 14.65 -11.93 -14.02
CA ALA A 165 15.12 -12.99 -14.89
C ALA A 165 15.18 -14.35 -14.18
N GLU A 166 15.61 -14.40 -12.92
CA GLU A 166 15.59 -15.60 -12.07
C GLU A 166 14.16 -16.18 -11.94
N GLU A 167 13.17 -15.30 -11.77
CA GLU A 167 11.74 -15.66 -11.70
C GLU A 167 11.09 -15.83 -13.08
N ARG A 168 11.85 -15.74 -14.18
CA ARG A 168 11.38 -15.81 -15.58
C ARG A 168 10.31 -14.76 -15.92
N LEU A 169 10.41 -13.60 -15.28
CA LEU A 169 9.57 -12.43 -15.53
C LEU A 169 10.32 -11.41 -16.40
N GLY A 170 9.56 -10.66 -17.19
CA GLY A 170 10.09 -9.55 -17.97
C GLY A 170 9.89 -8.21 -17.25
N PRO A 171 10.85 -7.28 -17.30
CA PRO A 171 10.69 -5.93 -16.75
C PRO A 171 9.66 -5.12 -17.54
N GLU A 172 9.10 -4.09 -16.88
CA GLU A 172 8.27 -3.10 -17.56
C GLU A 172 9.07 -2.28 -18.57
N ARG A 173 8.40 -1.77 -19.61
CA ARG A 173 9.03 -0.96 -20.67
C ARG A 173 9.72 0.29 -20.10
N GLU A 174 9.11 0.90 -19.10
CA GLU A 174 9.60 2.08 -18.38
C GLU A 174 10.90 1.77 -17.63
N THR A 175 11.00 0.57 -17.04
CA THR A 175 12.19 0.09 -16.35
C THR A 175 13.33 -0.14 -17.33
N VAL A 176 13.05 -0.78 -18.47
CA VAL A 176 14.02 -0.95 -19.55
C VAL A 176 14.55 0.40 -20.05
N ARG A 177 13.65 1.37 -20.31
CA ARG A 177 14.03 2.71 -20.78
C ARG A 177 14.95 3.42 -19.78
N LEU A 178 14.65 3.34 -18.48
CA LEU A 178 15.50 3.94 -17.45
C LEU A 178 16.85 3.20 -17.33
N ALA A 179 16.85 1.88 -17.41
CA ALA A 179 18.08 1.08 -17.39
C ALA A 179 19.01 1.49 -18.54
N SER A 180 18.50 1.57 -19.77
CA SER A 180 19.27 2.00 -20.93
C SER A 180 19.82 3.43 -20.78
N SER A 181 19.04 4.38 -20.25
CA SER A 181 19.53 5.76 -20.03
C SER A 181 20.62 5.85 -18.95
N LEU A 182 20.64 4.87 -18.04
CA LEU A 182 21.67 4.70 -17.02
C LEU A 182 22.89 3.87 -17.50
N GLY A 183 22.87 3.34 -18.73
CA GLY A 183 23.92 2.49 -19.27
C GLY A 183 23.94 1.09 -18.66
N VAL A 184 22.76 0.59 -18.27
CA VAL A 184 22.56 -0.77 -17.78
C VAL A 184 22.13 -1.66 -18.95
N ASP A 185 22.91 -2.71 -19.20
CA ASP A 185 22.58 -3.73 -20.19
C ASP A 185 21.46 -4.64 -19.68
N LEU A 186 20.60 -5.09 -20.60
CA LEU A 186 19.56 -6.06 -20.29
C LEU A 186 20.14 -7.49 -20.29
N PRO A 187 19.73 -8.36 -19.34
CA PRO A 187 20.13 -9.75 -19.32
C PRO A 187 19.58 -10.55 -20.51
#